data_AF-E1U2A2-F1
#
_entry.id   AF-E1U2A2-F1
#
_cell.length_a   1.000
_cell.length_b   1.000
_cell.length_c   1.000
_cell.angle_alpha   90.00
_cell.angle_beta   90.00
_cell.angle_gamma   90.00
#
_symmetry.space_group_name_H-M   'P 1'
#
loop_
_entity.id
_entity.type
_entity.pdbx_description
1 polymer ?
#
loop_
_entity_poly.entity_id
_entity_poly.type
_entity_poly.pdbx_seq_one_letter_code
_entity_poly.pdbx_strand_id
1 'polypeptide(L)'
;MENKLLNKDNNGLSNGNNYNNKKQSYSSDYFRNKNQNGNGDIWNWIKNFIKKNLLVVLIVTGALIGLIIGLSINDAVQKLGQPARYNVIIIIGFPGELLLRMLKMLILPLITFSLITGLAGLNGKVSGKIGARAIAYYMTTTCIAAIIGLILVSAIRPGSAMVPPKDSEPQKDVRPLDSFMDIVRNMFPSNIVKACVQQDKTKIKFINGTLLSEDKVSFDVTRFSEAAITDMVNKKEIFESPGSSPS
;
A
#
# COMPACT_ATOMS: atom_id res chain seq x y z
N MET A 1 66.00 -24.18 -49.74
CA MET A 1 65.13 -25.08 -48.94
C MET A 1 63.70 -24.56 -49.05
N GLU A 2 63.10 -24.79 -50.22
CA GLU A 2 62.00 -24.02 -50.80
C GLU A 2 60.74 -24.88 -50.94
N ASN A 3 60.39 -25.64 -49.89
CA ASN A 3 59.27 -26.60 -49.96
C ASN A 3 58.55 -26.74 -48.61
N LYS A 4 58.04 -25.63 -48.06
CA LYS A 4 57.21 -25.70 -46.83
C LYS A 4 56.07 -24.66 -46.74
N LEU A 5 55.70 -24.03 -47.86
CA LEU A 5 54.66 -22.97 -47.86
C LEU A 5 53.39 -23.29 -48.66
N LEU A 6 53.21 -24.50 -49.20
CA LEU A 6 52.05 -24.82 -50.05
C LEU A 6 51.16 -25.96 -49.51
N ASN A 7 51.03 -26.12 -48.19
CA ASN A 7 50.08 -27.11 -47.66
C ASN A 7 49.53 -26.74 -46.27
N LYS A 8 48.99 -25.53 -46.12
CA LYS A 8 48.30 -25.14 -44.87
C LYS A 8 46.90 -24.52 -45.04
N ASP A 9 46.45 -24.30 -46.28
CA ASP A 9 45.25 -23.48 -46.51
C ASP A 9 43.98 -24.28 -46.85
N ASN A 10 44.04 -25.61 -46.99
CA ASN A 10 42.89 -26.41 -47.43
C ASN A 10 41.99 -26.97 -46.30
N ASN A 11 42.36 -26.81 -45.02
CA ASN A 11 41.58 -27.35 -43.89
C ASN A 11 40.60 -26.35 -43.25
N GLY A 12 40.47 -25.13 -43.78
CA GLY A 12 39.57 -24.09 -43.24
C GLY A 12 38.16 -24.07 -43.83
N LEU A 13 37.94 -24.67 -45.00
CA LEU A 13 36.69 -24.53 -45.77
C LEU A 13 35.63 -25.61 -45.48
N SER A 14 35.99 -26.70 -44.79
CA SER A 14 35.05 -27.80 -44.49
C SER A 14 34.10 -27.49 -43.31
N ASN A 15 34.51 -26.62 -42.38
CA ASN A 15 33.73 -26.35 -41.17
C ASN A 15 32.60 -25.32 -41.34
N GLY A 16 32.62 -24.47 -42.38
CA GLY A 16 31.59 -23.44 -42.61
C GLY A 16 30.21 -24.02 -42.96
N ASN A 17 30.17 -25.16 -43.65
CA ASN A 17 28.92 -25.78 -44.10
C ASN A 17 28.12 -26.43 -42.96
N ASN A 18 28.77 -26.79 -41.86
CA ASN A 18 28.12 -27.42 -40.70
C ASN A 18 27.37 -26.42 -39.82
N TYR A 19 27.85 -25.17 -39.69
CA TYR A 19 27.15 -24.14 -38.91
C TYR A 19 25.87 -23.65 -39.59
N ASN A 20 25.88 -23.56 -40.92
CA ASN A 20 24.73 -23.13 -41.71
C ASN A 20 23.62 -24.20 -41.72
N ASN A 21 23.99 -25.48 -41.84
CA ASN A 21 23.05 -26.59 -41.72
C ASN A 21 22.42 -26.68 -40.32
N LYS A 22 23.20 -26.44 -39.25
CA LYS A 22 22.67 -26.47 -37.88
C LYS A 22 21.64 -25.36 -37.64
N LYS A 23 21.90 -24.13 -38.12
CA LYS A 23 20.96 -23.00 -37.98
C LYS A 23 19.65 -23.20 -38.77
N GLN A 24 19.72 -23.82 -39.94
CA GLN A 24 18.52 -24.15 -40.72
C GLN A 24 17.66 -25.22 -40.04
N SER A 25 18.26 -26.20 -39.36
CA SER A 25 17.51 -27.21 -38.59
C SER A 25 16.78 -26.58 -37.40
N TYR A 26 17.45 -25.73 -36.60
CA TYR A 26 16.79 -25.05 -35.47
C TYR A 26 15.62 -24.19 -35.94
N SER A 27 15.81 -23.37 -36.98
CA SER A 27 14.75 -22.49 -37.49
C SER A 27 13.54 -23.29 -38.01
N SER A 28 13.78 -24.36 -38.78
CA SER A 28 12.71 -25.22 -39.31
C SER A 28 11.91 -25.93 -38.22
N ASP A 29 12.57 -26.36 -37.14
CA ASP A 29 11.94 -27.10 -36.04
C ASP A 29 11.08 -26.20 -35.14
N TYR A 30 11.41 -24.90 -35.02
CA TYR A 30 10.54 -23.92 -34.34
C TYR A 30 9.24 -23.64 -35.08
N PHE A 31 9.24 -23.68 -36.42
CA PHE A 31 8.02 -23.47 -37.22
C PHE A 31 7.19 -24.75 -37.42
N ARG A 32 7.85 -25.93 -37.46
CA ARG A 32 7.20 -27.23 -37.64
C ARG A 32 6.40 -27.67 -36.40
N ASN A 33 6.88 -27.31 -35.21
CA ASN A 33 6.25 -27.66 -33.93
C ASN A 33 5.45 -26.49 -33.32
N LYS A 34 4.71 -25.76 -34.16
CA LYS A 34 3.71 -24.79 -33.69
C LYS A 34 2.27 -25.22 -34.03
N ASN A 35 2.11 -26.32 -34.77
CA ASN A 35 0.85 -26.66 -35.42
C ASN A 35 0.28 -28.05 -35.07
N GLN A 36 0.74 -28.68 -33.98
CA GLN A 36 0.19 -29.99 -33.56
C GLN A 36 -0.13 -30.16 -32.06
N ASN A 37 0.01 -29.14 -31.21
CA ASN A 37 -0.63 -29.13 -29.88
C ASN A 37 -0.60 -27.74 -29.25
N GLY A 38 -1.28 -26.77 -29.90
CA GLY A 38 -1.30 -25.36 -29.46
C GLY A 38 -1.74 -25.15 -28.00
N ASN A 39 -2.51 -26.07 -27.42
CA ASN A 39 -2.90 -25.98 -26.02
C ASN A 39 -1.75 -26.39 -25.07
N GLY A 40 -1.04 -27.50 -25.33
CA GLY A 40 -0.03 -28.06 -24.41
C GLY A 40 1.17 -27.14 -24.17
N ASP A 41 1.66 -26.48 -25.21
CA ASP A 41 2.84 -25.61 -25.14
C ASP A 41 2.54 -24.30 -24.42
N ILE A 42 1.33 -23.74 -24.64
CA ILE A 42 0.87 -22.53 -23.97
C ILE A 42 0.70 -22.78 -22.47
N TRP A 43 0.07 -23.89 -22.07
CA TRP A 43 -0.10 -24.23 -20.66
C TRP A 43 1.23 -24.45 -19.94
N ASN A 44 2.22 -25.07 -20.59
CA ASN A 44 3.55 -25.27 -20.02
C ASN A 44 4.33 -23.97 -19.90
N TRP A 45 4.24 -23.10 -20.90
CA TRP A 45 4.81 -21.75 -20.84
C TRP A 45 4.18 -20.91 -19.72
N ILE A 46 2.85 -20.91 -19.59
CA ILE A 46 2.11 -20.24 -18.51
C ILE A 46 2.54 -20.76 -17.14
N LYS A 47 2.58 -22.09 -16.95
CA LYS A 47 3.01 -22.70 -15.68
C LYS A 47 4.43 -22.29 -15.31
N ASN A 48 5.34 -22.25 -16.28
CA ASN A 48 6.72 -21.82 -16.04
C ASN A 48 6.82 -20.33 -15.73
N PHE A 49 5.98 -19.50 -16.34
CA PHE A 49 5.89 -18.08 -16.02
C PHE A 49 5.32 -17.82 -14.62
N ILE A 50 4.24 -18.52 -14.24
CA ILE A 50 3.62 -18.43 -12.91
C ILE A 50 4.61 -18.87 -11.83
N LYS A 51 5.36 -19.95 -12.07
CA LYS A 51 6.39 -20.41 -11.10
C LYS A 51 7.50 -19.36 -10.90
N LYS A 52 7.88 -18.65 -11.97
CA LYS A 52 8.92 -17.60 -11.90
C LYS A 52 8.43 -16.35 -11.17
N ASN A 53 7.17 -15.97 -11.37
CA ASN A 53 6.58 -14.74 -10.84
C ASN A 53 5.47 -15.01 -9.83
N LEU A 54 5.63 -16.05 -9.00
CA LEU A 54 4.57 -16.60 -8.16
C LEU A 54 3.93 -15.55 -7.24
N LEU A 55 4.76 -14.75 -6.56
CA LEU A 55 4.26 -13.75 -5.60
C LEU A 55 3.45 -12.64 -6.27
N VAL A 56 3.91 -12.13 -7.42
CA VAL A 56 3.22 -11.05 -8.14
C VAL A 56 1.90 -11.55 -8.69
N VAL A 57 1.90 -12.73 -9.32
CA VAL A 57 0.67 -13.34 -9.86
C VAL A 57 -0.33 -13.62 -8.74
N LEU A 58 0.11 -14.07 -7.56
CA LEU A 58 -0.76 -14.38 -6.44
C LEU A 58 -1.43 -13.12 -5.86
N ILE A 59 -0.70 -12.01 -5.73
CA ILE A 59 -1.28 -10.74 -5.24
C ILE A 59 -2.27 -10.17 -6.27
N VAL A 60 -1.92 -10.16 -7.55
CA VAL A 60 -2.78 -9.61 -8.61
C VAL A 60 -4.04 -10.45 -8.78
N THR A 61 -3.92 -11.77 -8.88
CA THR A 61 -5.09 -12.64 -8.99
C THR A 61 -5.92 -12.63 -7.71
N GLY A 62 -5.30 -12.60 -6.53
CA GLY A 62 -5.99 -12.44 -5.25
C GLY A 62 -6.81 -11.15 -5.16
N ALA A 63 -6.25 -10.02 -5.59
CA ALA A 63 -6.96 -8.74 -5.62
C ALA A 63 -8.15 -8.74 -6.59
N LEU A 64 -7.96 -9.30 -7.80
CA LEU A 64 -9.02 -9.40 -8.79
C LEU A 64 -10.15 -10.34 -8.34
N ILE A 65 -9.81 -11.50 -7.79
CA ILE A 65 -10.77 -12.46 -7.24
C ILE A 65 -11.52 -11.84 -6.06
N GLY A 66 -10.82 -11.16 -5.15
CA GLY A 66 -11.44 -10.45 -4.03
C GLY A 66 -12.42 -9.37 -4.47
N LEU A 67 -12.09 -8.60 -5.52
CA LEU A 67 -12.99 -7.62 -6.12
C LEU A 67 -14.24 -8.27 -6.72
N ILE A 68 -14.06 -9.32 -7.53
CA ILE A 68 -15.18 -10.02 -8.20
C ILE A 68 -16.12 -10.64 -7.16
N ILE A 69 -15.57 -11.32 -6.16
CA ILE A 69 -16.34 -11.92 -5.06
C ILE A 69 -17.06 -10.82 -4.26
N GLY A 70 -16.36 -9.73 -3.93
CA GLY A 70 -16.92 -8.61 -3.19
C GLY A 70 -18.11 -7.96 -3.90
N LEU A 71 -18.02 -7.77 -5.22
CA LEU A 71 -19.13 -7.26 -6.03
C LEU A 71 -20.27 -8.27 -6.17
N SER A 72 -19.96 -9.56 -6.35
CA SER A 72 -20.97 -10.60 -6.53
C SER A 72 -21.81 -10.83 -5.27
N ILE A 73 -21.19 -10.75 -4.09
CA ILE A 73 -21.85 -10.96 -2.79
C ILE A 73 -22.58 -9.69 -2.32
N ASN A 74 -22.27 -8.52 -2.89
CA ASN A 74 -22.79 -7.22 -2.45
C ASN A 74 -24.33 -7.17 -2.44
N ASP A 75 -24.97 -7.51 -3.56
CA ASP A 75 -26.44 -7.45 -3.70
C ASP A 75 -27.14 -8.46 -2.75
N ALA A 76 -26.55 -9.65 -2.59
CA ALA A 76 -27.07 -10.66 -1.66
C ALA A 76 -26.99 -10.22 -0.20
N VAL A 77 -25.91 -9.54 0.20
CA VAL A 77 -25.71 -9.04 1.56
C VAL A 77 -26.59 -7.82 1.86
N GLN A 78 -26.89 -6.98 0.87
CA GLN A 78 -27.79 -5.84 1.06
C GLN A 78 -29.25 -6.26 1.31
N LYS A 79 -29.66 -7.42 0.80
CA LYS A 79 -31.01 -7.98 1.01
C LYS A 79 -31.21 -8.62 2.39
N LEU A 80 -30.13 -8.84 3.16
CA LEU A 80 -30.21 -9.37 4.52
C LEU A 80 -30.61 -8.26 5.50
N GLY A 81 -31.64 -8.51 6.31
CA GLY A 81 -32.02 -7.63 7.43
C GLY A 81 -30.95 -7.61 8.55
N GLN A 82 -30.96 -6.55 9.36
CA GLN A 82 -30.19 -6.50 10.62
C GLN A 82 -30.81 -7.53 11.58
N PRO A 83 -30.04 -8.40 12.29
CA PRO A 83 -28.60 -8.37 12.57
C PRO A 83 -27.72 -9.30 11.71
N ALA A 84 -28.30 -10.12 10.83
CA ALA A 84 -27.57 -11.14 10.08
C ALA A 84 -26.50 -10.55 9.13
N ARG A 85 -26.78 -9.38 8.56
CA ARG A 85 -25.84 -8.63 7.71
C ARG A 85 -24.52 -8.33 8.41
N TYR A 86 -24.56 -7.93 9.69
CA TYR A 86 -23.38 -7.57 10.46
C TYR A 86 -22.43 -8.77 10.66
N ASN A 87 -22.99 -9.91 11.07
CA ASN A 87 -22.21 -11.13 11.31
C ASN A 87 -21.51 -11.62 10.03
N VAL A 88 -22.20 -11.56 8.89
CA VAL A 88 -21.63 -11.96 7.59
C VAL A 88 -20.46 -11.06 7.18
N ILE A 89 -20.60 -9.74 7.34
CA ILE A 89 -19.55 -8.78 6.99
C ILE A 89 -18.29 -9.01 7.82
N ILE A 90 -18.43 -9.27 9.12
CA ILE A 90 -17.28 -9.52 10.01
C ILE A 90 -16.56 -10.79 9.63
N ILE A 91 -17.27 -11.89 9.39
CA ILE A 91 -16.66 -13.18 9.07
C ILE A 91 -15.87 -13.09 7.75
N ILE A 92 -16.42 -12.41 6.75
CA ILE A 92 -15.73 -12.19 5.46
C ILE A 92 -14.52 -11.25 5.61
N GLY A 93 -14.62 -10.22 6.45
CA GLY A 93 -13.57 -9.23 6.67
C GLY A 93 -12.45 -9.68 7.62
N PHE A 94 -12.70 -10.67 8.48
CA PHE A 94 -11.78 -11.17 9.49
C PHE A 94 -10.37 -11.54 8.99
N PRO A 95 -10.20 -12.32 7.90
CA PRO A 95 -8.86 -12.63 7.39
C PRO A 95 -8.09 -11.38 6.94
N GLY A 96 -8.79 -10.36 6.41
CA GLY A 96 -8.19 -9.09 6.03
C GLY A 96 -7.74 -8.27 7.24
N GLU A 97 -8.55 -8.25 8.31
CA GLU A 97 -8.18 -7.59 9.56
C GLU A 97 -6.93 -8.24 10.20
N LEU A 98 -6.88 -9.57 10.21
CA LEU A 98 -5.75 -10.33 10.75
C LEU A 98 -4.47 -10.06 9.96
N LEU A 99 -4.55 -10.00 8.63
CA LEU A 99 -3.43 -9.61 7.77
C LEU A 99 -2.93 -8.20 8.09
N LEU A 100 -3.83 -7.22 8.20
CA LEU A 100 -3.45 -5.84 8.54
C LEU A 100 -2.81 -5.74 9.93
N ARG A 101 -3.30 -6.52 10.91
CA ARG A 101 -2.72 -6.58 12.25
C ARG A 101 -1.30 -7.15 12.23
N MET A 102 -1.06 -8.20 11.45
CA MET A 102 0.29 -8.77 11.25
C MET A 102 1.24 -7.77 10.59
N LEU A 103 0.81 -7.06 9.53
CA LEU A 103 1.64 -6.04 8.87
C LEU A 103 1.98 -4.88 9.80
N LYS A 104 1.02 -4.40 10.59
CA LYS A 104 1.23 -3.32 11.57
C LYS A 104 2.18 -3.72 12.69
N MET A 105 2.21 -4.99 13.11
CA MET A 105 3.18 -5.46 14.10
C MET A 105 4.61 -5.46 13.56
N LEU A 106 4.79 -5.71 12.26
CA LEU A 106 6.10 -5.76 11.62
C LEU A 106 6.67 -4.38 11.27
N ILE A 107 5.83 -3.38 11.02
CA ILE A 107 6.28 -2.07 10.51
C ILE A 107 7.24 -1.35 11.47
N LEU A 108 6.93 -1.37 12.77
CA LEU A 108 7.70 -0.67 13.80
C LEU A 108 9.14 -1.22 13.93
N PRO A 109 9.36 -2.54 14.16
CA PRO A 109 10.72 -3.07 14.24
C PRO A 109 11.45 -3.03 12.90
N LEU A 110 10.77 -3.25 11.78
CA LEU A 110 11.43 -3.30 10.47
C LEU A 110 12.04 -1.93 10.11
N ILE A 111 11.30 -0.84 10.35
CA ILE A 111 11.77 0.52 10.03
C ILE A 111 12.94 0.91 10.95
N THR A 112 12.86 0.66 12.26
CA THR A 112 13.92 1.07 13.19
C THR A 112 15.23 0.35 12.88
N PHE A 113 15.21 -0.98 12.75
CA PHE A 113 16.41 -1.75 12.41
C PHE A 113 16.94 -1.41 11.01
N SER A 114 16.05 -1.24 10.02
CA SER A 114 16.46 -0.86 8.66
C SER A 114 17.16 0.51 8.63
N LEU A 115 16.64 1.51 9.35
CA LEU A 115 17.26 2.83 9.45
C LEU A 115 18.60 2.78 10.18
N ILE A 116 18.70 2.05 11.29
CA ILE A 116 19.94 1.91 12.07
C ILE A 116 21.04 1.27 11.22
N THR A 117 20.77 0.13 10.59
CA THR A 117 21.73 -0.55 9.71
C THR A 117 22.06 0.29 8.48
N GLY A 118 21.07 0.97 7.89
CA GLY A 118 21.26 1.83 6.73
C GLY A 118 22.16 3.03 7.02
N LEU A 119 22.05 3.63 8.20
CA LEU A 119 22.88 4.77 8.62
C LEU A 119 24.27 4.34 9.10
N ALA A 120 24.39 3.19 9.76
CA ALA A 120 25.67 2.68 10.29
C ALA A 120 26.72 2.42 9.20
N GLY A 121 26.30 2.08 7.98
CA GLY A 121 27.20 1.79 6.85
C GLY A 121 27.70 3.01 6.07
N LEU A 122 27.28 4.23 6.42
CA LEU A 122 27.52 5.43 5.60
C LEU A 122 28.48 6.43 6.27
N ASN A 123 29.47 6.91 5.50
CA ASN A 123 30.38 7.97 5.93
C ASN A 123 29.63 9.32 6.09
N GLY A 124 29.75 9.97 7.25
CA GLY A 124 28.98 11.18 7.59
C GLY A 124 29.05 12.32 6.55
N LYS A 125 30.23 12.59 5.96
CA LYS A 125 30.41 13.65 4.95
C LYS A 125 29.69 13.35 3.63
N VAL A 126 29.63 12.07 3.24
CA VAL A 126 28.96 11.63 2.01
C VAL A 126 27.45 11.52 2.26
N SER A 127 27.07 10.99 3.42
CA SER A 127 25.67 10.87 3.88
C SER A 127 24.96 12.22 3.88
N GLY A 128 25.59 13.28 4.41
CA GLY A 128 25.01 14.62 4.40
C GLY A 128 24.72 15.18 3.00
N LYS A 129 25.60 14.94 2.02
CA LYS A 129 25.41 15.42 0.63
C LYS A 129 24.32 14.63 -0.10
N ILE A 130 24.25 13.32 0.13
CA ILE A 130 23.20 12.46 -0.45
C ILE A 130 21.86 12.78 0.19
N GLY A 131 21.81 12.92 1.51
CA GLY A 131 20.62 13.30 2.27
C GLY A 131 20.08 14.67 1.86
N ALA A 132 20.94 15.68 1.72
CA ALA A 132 20.52 17.02 1.29
C ALA A 132 19.92 17.00 -0.13
N ARG A 133 20.52 16.25 -1.06
CA ARG A 133 19.97 16.08 -2.42
C ARG A 133 18.63 15.32 -2.39
N ALA A 134 18.51 14.29 -1.55
CA ALA A 134 17.28 13.54 -1.38
C ALA A 134 16.14 14.42 -0.81
N ILE A 135 16.42 15.22 0.22
CA ILE A 135 15.45 16.16 0.80
C ILE A 135 15.02 17.20 -0.25
N ALA A 136 15.95 17.80 -0.97
CA ALA A 136 15.63 18.77 -2.02
C ALA A 136 14.77 18.14 -3.14
N TYR A 137 15.11 16.92 -3.56
CA TYR A 137 14.33 16.17 -4.53
C TYR A 137 12.91 15.86 -4.03
N TYR A 138 12.77 15.37 -2.79
CA TYR A 138 11.46 15.05 -2.22
C TYR A 138 10.60 16.29 -2.00
N MET A 139 11.17 17.40 -1.50
CA MET A 139 10.43 18.64 -1.31
C MET A 139 9.92 19.20 -2.63
N THR A 140 10.76 19.27 -3.66
CA THR A 140 10.37 19.81 -4.97
C THR A 140 9.28 18.96 -5.63
N THR A 141 9.47 17.62 -5.68
CA THR A 141 8.46 16.74 -6.29
C THR A 141 7.16 16.70 -5.50
N THR A 142 7.21 16.75 -4.16
CA THR A 142 6.01 16.77 -3.31
C THR A 142 5.23 18.08 -3.49
N CYS A 143 5.90 19.22 -3.58
CA CYS A 143 5.24 20.50 -3.88
C CYS A 143 4.54 20.48 -5.24
N ILE A 144 5.22 19.98 -6.28
CA ILE A 144 4.62 19.86 -7.62
C ILE A 144 3.42 18.90 -7.58
N ALA A 145 3.56 17.74 -6.95
CA ALA A 145 2.48 16.77 -6.81
C ALA A 145 1.28 17.33 -6.01
N ALA A 146 1.52 18.09 -4.94
CA ALA A 146 0.48 18.72 -4.15
C ALA A 146 -0.29 19.81 -4.93
N ILE A 147 0.41 20.64 -5.72
CA ILE A 147 -0.23 21.65 -6.58
C ILE A 147 -1.11 20.97 -7.63
N ILE A 148 -0.58 19.95 -8.32
CA ILE A 148 -1.34 19.18 -9.32
C ILE A 148 -2.55 18.50 -8.66
N GLY A 149 -2.36 17.87 -7.50
CA GLY A 149 -3.43 17.22 -6.74
C GLY A 149 -4.52 18.20 -6.31
N LEU A 150 -4.15 19.40 -5.87
CA LEU A 150 -5.09 20.45 -5.47
C LEU A 150 -5.89 20.98 -6.68
N ILE A 151 -5.23 21.18 -7.82
CA ILE A 151 -5.90 21.58 -9.06
C ILE A 151 -6.88 20.49 -9.49
N LEU A 152 -6.46 19.22 -9.48
CA LEU A 152 -7.27 18.10 -9.94
C LEU A 152 -8.50 17.86 -9.05
N VAL A 153 -8.32 17.88 -7.72
CA VAL A 153 -9.44 17.69 -6.78
C VAL A 153 -10.42 18.87 -6.84
N SER A 154 -9.91 20.10 -7.00
CA SER A 154 -10.76 21.29 -7.13
C SER A 154 -11.52 21.33 -8.46
N ALA A 155 -10.94 20.78 -9.53
CA ALA A 155 -11.57 20.69 -10.85
C ALA A 155 -12.63 19.57 -10.92
N ILE A 156 -12.29 18.37 -10.46
CA ILE A 156 -13.20 17.21 -10.51
C ILE A 156 -14.27 17.29 -9.41
N ARG A 157 -13.95 17.92 -8.26
CA ARG A 157 -14.80 18.00 -7.05
C ARG A 157 -15.42 16.65 -6.68
N PRO A 158 -14.61 15.60 -6.46
CA PRO A 158 -15.14 14.31 -6.07
C PRO A 158 -15.92 14.43 -4.76
N GLY A 159 -17.11 13.84 -4.69
CA GLY A 159 -17.91 13.80 -3.46
C GLY A 159 -18.89 14.96 -3.26
N SER A 160 -19.07 15.87 -4.24
CA SER A 160 -20.06 16.97 -4.13
C SER A 160 -21.51 16.52 -3.99
N ALA A 161 -21.82 15.25 -4.31
CA ALA A 161 -23.14 14.64 -4.14
C ALA A 161 -23.35 13.96 -2.78
N MET A 162 -22.36 13.99 -1.88
CA MET A 162 -22.44 13.32 -0.57
C MET A 162 -22.96 14.31 0.47
N VAL A 163 -24.13 14.03 1.04
CA VAL A 163 -24.66 14.79 2.19
C VAL A 163 -23.81 14.42 3.41
N PRO A 164 -23.13 15.37 4.08
CA PRO A 164 -22.35 15.06 5.27
C PRO A 164 -23.28 14.53 6.38
N PRO A 165 -22.84 13.53 7.17
CA PRO A 165 -23.59 13.05 8.33
C PRO A 165 -23.89 14.21 9.29
N LYS A 166 -25.14 14.30 9.75
CA LYS A 166 -25.63 15.38 10.62
C LYS A 166 -24.99 15.43 12.02
N ASP A 167 -24.17 14.45 12.37
CA ASP A 167 -23.51 14.33 13.68
C ASP A 167 -22.06 14.84 13.66
N SER A 168 -21.72 15.74 12.74
CA SER A 168 -20.40 16.37 12.74
C SER A 168 -20.31 17.27 13.97
N GLU A 169 -19.57 16.83 14.99
CA GLU A 169 -19.15 17.69 16.10
C GLU A 169 -18.70 19.05 15.55
N PRO A 170 -19.05 20.18 16.20
CA PRO A 170 -18.70 21.51 15.71
C PRO A 170 -17.20 21.52 15.43
N GLN A 171 -16.87 21.68 14.14
CA GLN A 171 -15.51 21.61 13.63
C GLN A 171 -14.74 22.76 14.28
N LYS A 172 -14.06 22.44 15.39
CA LYS A 172 -13.39 23.43 16.21
C LYS A 172 -12.23 24.01 15.40
N ASP A 173 -12.20 25.32 15.27
CA ASP A 173 -11.13 26.06 14.59
C ASP A 173 -9.77 25.75 15.23
N VAL A 174 -9.09 24.74 14.70
CA VAL A 174 -7.68 24.45 15.00
C VAL A 174 -6.85 25.47 14.26
N ARG A 175 -6.08 26.27 15.01
CA ARG A 175 -5.19 27.26 14.41
C ARG A 175 -4.08 26.50 13.68
N PRO A 176 -3.73 26.86 12.43
CA PRO A 176 -2.64 26.20 11.69
C PRO A 176 -1.31 26.23 12.45
N LEU A 177 -1.07 27.28 13.25
CA LEU A 177 0.12 27.39 14.08
C LEU A 177 0.19 26.30 15.14
N ASP A 178 -0.92 25.94 15.78
CA ASP A 178 -0.95 24.88 16.80
C ASP A 178 -0.67 23.52 16.14
N SER A 179 -1.16 23.29 14.92
CA SER A 179 -0.86 22.08 14.15
C SER A 179 0.62 22.01 13.75
N PHE A 180 1.23 23.12 13.33
CA PHE A 180 2.66 23.18 13.04
C PHE A 180 3.51 22.93 14.30
N MET A 181 3.11 23.54 15.42
CA MET A 181 3.76 23.31 16.71
C MET A 181 3.64 21.84 17.14
N ASP A 182 2.50 21.19 16.92
CA ASP A 182 2.32 19.77 17.17
C ASP A 182 3.19 18.87 16.28
N ILE A 183 3.41 19.23 15.01
CA ILE A 183 4.35 18.52 14.14
C ILE A 183 5.77 18.60 14.71
N VAL A 184 6.22 19.79 15.11
CA VAL A 184 7.56 19.99 15.68
C VAL A 184 7.71 19.27 17.02
N ARG A 185 6.69 19.30 17.89
CA ARG A 185 6.68 18.56 19.16
C ARG A 185 6.75 17.05 18.94
N ASN A 186 6.03 16.52 17.94
CA ASN A 186 6.06 15.10 17.60
C ASN A 186 7.39 14.66 16.94
N MET A 187 8.16 15.59 16.36
CA MET A 187 9.51 15.31 15.84
C MET A 187 10.51 15.01 16.97
N PHE A 188 10.33 15.61 18.14
CA PHE A 188 11.19 15.44 19.32
C PHE A 188 10.36 14.94 20.51
N PRO A 189 9.99 13.65 20.53
CA PRO A 189 9.15 13.11 21.59
C PRO A 189 9.88 13.11 22.94
N SER A 190 9.13 13.33 24.02
CA SER A 190 9.66 13.23 25.39
C SER A 190 9.99 11.79 25.81
N ASN A 191 9.40 10.79 25.13
CA ASN A 191 9.69 9.38 25.33
C ASN A 191 9.53 8.62 24.01
N ILE A 192 10.61 7.97 23.57
CA ILE A 192 10.66 7.22 22.30
C ILE A 192 9.68 6.04 22.31
N VAL A 193 9.59 5.31 23.43
CA VAL A 193 8.68 4.15 23.56
C VAL A 193 7.23 4.60 23.48
N LYS A 194 6.88 5.70 24.16
CA LYS A 194 5.53 6.26 24.12
C LYS A 194 5.19 6.76 22.71
N ALA A 195 6.11 7.45 22.04
CA ALA A 195 5.89 8.00 20.71
C ALA A 195 5.70 6.96 19.61
N CYS A 196 6.23 5.76 19.78
CA CYS A 196 5.98 4.63 18.87
C CYS A 196 4.55 4.08 18.98
N VAL A 197 3.87 4.30 20.11
CA VAL A 197 2.53 3.77 20.39
C VAL A 197 1.46 4.86 20.29
N GLN A 198 1.81 6.10 20.64
CA GLN A 198 0.86 7.21 20.81
C GLN A 198 1.36 8.47 20.10
N GLN A 199 0.44 9.19 19.44
CA GLN A 199 0.69 10.48 18.82
C GLN A 199 0.05 11.59 19.65
N ASP A 200 0.78 12.67 19.92
CA ASP A 200 0.25 13.80 20.69
C ASP A 200 -0.45 14.80 19.76
N LYS A 201 -1.67 15.20 20.13
CA LYS A 201 -2.44 16.27 19.49
C LYS A 201 -2.92 17.26 20.54
N THR A 202 -2.75 18.54 20.24
CA THR A 202 -3.25 19.61 21.10
C THR A 202 -4.73 19.82 20.85
N LYS A 203 -5.54 19.62 21.89
CA LYS A 203 -6.94 20.04 21.88
C LYS A 203 -7.09 21.21 22.83
N ILE A 204 -7.26 22.41 22.27
CA ILE A 204 -7.68 23.56 23.06
C ILE A 204 -9.10 23.26 23.55
N LYS A 205 -9.41 23.46 24.83
CA LYS A 205 -10.79 23.48 25.36
C LYS A 205 -11.16 24.91 25.73
N PHE A 206 -12.38 25.33 25.38
CA PHE A 206 -12.92 26.61 25.83
C PHE A 206 -13.85 26.29 27.00
N ILE A 207 -13.51 26.74 28.20
CA ILE A 207 -14.38 26.65 29.38
C ILE A 207 -14.77 28.08 29.75
N ASN A 208 -16.06 28.38 29.70
CA ASN A 208 -16.65 29.65 30.17
C ASN A 208 -15.93 30.93 29.68
N GLY A 209 -15.70 31.06 28.38
CA GLY A 209 -15.15 32.29 27.78
C GLY A 209 -13.68 32.57 28.12
N THR A 210 -13.00 31.71 28.87
CA THR A 210 -11.57 31.83 29.19
C THR A 210 -10.81 30.68 28.54
N LEU A 211 -9.70 31.00 27.86
CA LEU A 211 -8.80 30.05 27.23
C LEU A 211 -8.03 29.25 28.29
N LEU A 212 -8.68 28.28 28.93
CA LEU A 212 -8.02 27.41 29.91
C LEU A 212 -8.22 25.93 29.54
N SER A 213 -7.22 25.41 28.84
CA SER A 213 -6.52 24.15 29.14
C SER A 213 -5.96 23.59 27.83
N GLU A 214 -4.63 23.49 27.74
CA GLU A 214 -3.92 22.74 26.71
C GLU A 214 -3.94 21.27 27.13
N ASP A 215 -5.10 20.62 26.98
CA ASP A 215 -5.21 19.19 27.26
C ASP A 215 -4.52 18.41 26.13
N LYS A 216 -3.36 17.83 26.43
CA LYS A 216 -2.69 16.87 25.57
C LYS A 216 -3.55 15.62 25.47
N VAL A 217 -4.16 15.39 24.30
CA VAL A 217 -4.86 14.12 24.04
C VAL A 217 -3.92 13.25 23.22
N SER A 218 -3.29 12.28 23.89
CA SER A 218 -2.51 11.24 23.23
C SER A 218 -3.46 10.28 22.50
N PHE A 219 -3.32 10.20 21.18
CA PHE A 219 -4.06 9.26 20.33
C PHE A 219 -3.23 7.97 20.19
N ASP A 220 -3.76 6.85 20.69
CA ASP A 220 -3.06 5.56 20.71
C ASP A 220 -3.31 4.77 19.42
N VAL A 221 -2.24 4.40 18.71
CA VAL A 221 -2.26 3.60 17.47
C VAL A 221 -2.83 2.19 17.74
N THR A 222 -2.81 1.71 18.97
CA THR A 222 -3.39 0.41 19.35
C THR A 222 -4.92 0.44 19.35
N ARG A 223 -5.54 1.62 19.44
CA ARG A 223 -6.99 1.79 19.53
C ARG A 223 -7.74 1.76 18.20
N PHE A 224 -7.07 1.54 17.07
CA PHE A 224 -7.80 1.26 15.81
C PHE A 224 -8.74 0.05 15.91
N SER A 225 -8.44 -0.92 16.79
CA SER A 225 -9.33 -2.06 17.07
C SER A 225 -10.43 -1.74 18.07
N GLU A 226 -10.15 -0.96 19.12
CA GLU A 226 -11.15 -0.61 20.15
C GLU A 226 -12.14 0.44 19.66
N ALA A 227 -11.68 1.47 18.93
CA ALA A 227 -12.53 2.56 18.46
C ALA A 227 -13.57 2.07 17.44
N ALA A 228 -13.23 1.09 16.59
CA ALA A 228 -14.19 0.51 15.66
C ALA A 228 -15.27 -0.34 16.37
N ILE A 229 -14.90 -1.04 17.44
CA ILE A 229 -15.85 -1.85 18.23
C ILE A 229 -16.71 -0.96 19.12
N THR A 230 -16.14 0.06 19.76
CA THR A 230 -16.89 1.01 20.60
C THR A 230 -17.80 1.91 19.78
N ASP A 231 -17.40 2.37 18.58
CA ASP A 231 -18.29 3.13 17.67
C ASP A 231 -19.46 2.25 17.16
N MET A 232 -19.21 0.96 16.90
CA MET A 232 -20.26 -0.01 16.56
C MET A 232 -21.21 -0.32 17.73
N VAL A 233 -20.70 -0.33 18.98
CA VAL A 233 -21.49 -0.55 20.20
C VAL A 233 -22.31 0.70 20.57
N ASN A 234 -21.73 1.89 20.49
CA ASN A 234 -22.42 3.14 20.81
C ASN A 234 -23.51 3.49 19.79
N LYS A 235 -23.30 3.15 18.51
CA LYS A 235 -24.32 3.25 17.46
C LYS A 235 -25.47 2.25 17.63
N LYS A 236 -25.28 1.20 18.43
CA LYS A 236 -26.31 0.20 18.75
C LYS A 236 -27.23 0.67 19.88
N GLU A 237 -26.74 1.46 20.83
CA GLU A 237 -27.56 2.00 21.94
C GLU A 237 -28.59 3.05 21.47
N ILE A 238 -28.37 3.75 20.36
CA ILE A 238 -29.34 4.74 19.83
C ILE A 238 -30.54 4.04 19.15
N PHE A 239 -30.46 2.75 18.83
CA PHE A 239 -31.51 2.01 18.11
C PHE A 239 -32.36 1.04 18.95
N GLU A 240 -32.12 0.92 20.27
CA GLU A 240 -32.96 0.09 21.17
C GLU A 240 -33.68 0.92 22.27
N SER A 241 -34.68 1.70 21.84
CA SER A 241 -36.01 1.95 22.49
C SER A 241 -36.13 2.78 23.80
N PRO A 242 -37.35 3.25 24.23
CA PRO A 242 -38.65 3.36 23.55
C PRO A 242 -39.27 4.77 23.57
N GLY A 243 -40.32 4.97 22.77
CA GLY A 243 -41.13 6.19 22.81
C GLY A 243 -41.84 6.44 24.14
N SER A 244 -42.09 7.72 24.42
CA SER A 244 -43.35 8.20 25.00
C SER A 244 -43.45 9.72 24.81
N SER A 245 -44.54 10.15 24.19
CA SER A 245 -45.03 11.53 24.18
C SER A 245 -45.38 11.99 25.60
N PRO A 246 -45.33 13.30 25.86
CA PRO A 246 -46.38 13.90 26.65
C PRO A 246 -47.13 14.97 25.85
N SER A 247 -48.45 14.81 25.86
CA SER A 247 -49.47 15.84 25.73
C SER A 247 -49.21 17.05 26.63
#